data_AF-A0A0F2P5K3-F1
#
_entry.id   AF-A0A0F2P5K3-F1
#
_cell.length_a   1.000
_cell.length_b   1.000
_cell.length_c   1.000
_cell.angle_alpha   90.00
_cell.angle_beta   90.00
_cell.angle_gamma   90.00
#
_symmetry.space_group_name_H-M   'P 1'
#
loop_
_entity.id
_entity.type
_entity.pdbx_description
1 polymer ?
#
loop_
_entity_poly.entity_id
_entity_poly.type
_entity_poly.pdbx_seq_one_letter_code
_entity_poly.pdbx_strand_id
1 'polypeptide(L)' 'AVAKGAVAIADRQTAVYPAVSPGGWNLIGLCPLAAFDARRDPPSPFSVGDRVRFNPISRDEFLTLGGQL' A
#
# COMPACT_ATOMS: atom_id res chain seq x y z
N ALA A 1 1.86 -4.91 -15.02
CA ALA A 1 2.54 -4.27 -13.87
C ALA A 1 1.55 -4.13 -12.74
N VAL A 2 2.00 -4.19 -11.48
CA VAL A 2 1.15 -3.99 -10.30
C VAL A 2 1.13 -2.50 -9.95
N ALA A 3 -0.04 -1.98 -9.60
CA ALA A 3 -0.24 -0.56 -9.29
C ALA A 3 0.40 -0.17 -7.94
N LYS A 4 0.82 1.10 -7.84
CA LYS A 4 1.20 1.71 -6.55
C LYS A 4 0.00 1.64 -5.60
N GLY A 5 0.26 1.33 -4.33
CA GLY A 5 -0.75 1.19 -3.30
C GLY A 5 -1.44 -0.18 -3.30
N ALA A 6 -1.15 -1.07 -4.26
CA ALA A 6 -1.73 -2.41 -4.24
C ALA A 6 -1.37 -3.16 -2.97
N VAL A 7 -2.37 -3.79 -2.36
CA VAL A 7 -2.22 -4.68 -1.21
C VAL A 7 -2.26 -6.11 -1.73
N ALA A 8 -1.26 -6.91 -1.39
CA ALA A 8 -1.15 -8.27 -1.89
C ALA A 8 -0.68 -9.26 -0.84
N ILE A 9 -1.01 -10.54 -1.06
CA ILE A 9 -0.63 -11.67 -0.20
C ILE A 9 0.15 -12.71 -1.02
N ALA A 10 1.21 -13.24 -0.41
CA ALA A 10 1.83 -14.50 -0.81
C ALA A 10 2.13 -15.35 0.43
N ASP A 11 1.52 -16.53 0.47
CA ASP A 11 1.59 -17.45 1.61
C ASP A 11 1.30 -16.70 2.94
N ARG A 12 2.26 -16.66 3.87
CA ARG A 12 2.11 -16.03 5.18
C ARG A 12 2.46 -14.54 5.21
N GLN A 13 2.73 -13.93 4.07
CA GLN A 13 3.20 -12.56 3.95
C GLN A 13 2.18 -11.67 3.26
N THR A 14 2.15 -10.39 3.66
CA THR A 14 1.37 -9.34 3.03
C THR A 14 2.24 -8.11 2.78
N ALA A 15 1.93 -7.34 1.75
CA ALA A 15 2.69 -6.14 1.39
C ALA A 15 1.80 -5.07 0.75
N VAL A 16 2.25 -3.82 0.85
CA VAL A 16 1.75 -2.69 0.06
C VAL A 16 2.83 -2.30 -0.94
N TYR A 17 2.51 -2.28 -2.23
CA TYR A 17 3.45 -1.87 -3.28
C TYR A 17 3.68 -0.35 -3.23
N PRO A 18 4.90 0.15 -2.94
CA PRO A 18 5.15 1.60 -2.79
C PRO A 18 5.22 2.35 -4.13
N ALA A 19 5.40 1.63 -5.23
CA ALA A 19 5.52 2.16 -6.59
C ALA A 19 4.97 1.13 -7.60
N VAL A 20 4.80 1.55 -8.85
CA VAL A 20 4.47 0.62 -9.94
C VAL A 20 5.66 -0.30 -10.20
N SER A 21 5.43 -1.61 -10.11
CA SER A 21 6.49 -2.61 -10.29
C SER A 21 5.91 -3.94 -10.78
N PRO A 22 6.73 -4.87 -11.32
CA PRO A 22 6.29 -6.25 -11.52
C PRO A 22 6.00 -6.93 -10.18
N GLY A 23 5.03 -7.84 -10.16
CA GLY A 23 4.66 -8.60 -8.96
C GLY A 23 3.77 -9.79 -9.32
N GLY A 24 3.97 -10.91 -8.62
CA GLY A 24 3.20 -12.16 -8.81
C GLY A 24 2.35 -12.56 -7.59
N TRP A 25 2.22 -11.67 -6.61
CA TRP A 25 1.42 -11.92 -5.41
C TRP A 25 -0.06 -11.71 -5.70
N ASN A 26 -0.94 -12.36 -4.94
CA ASN A 26 -2.38 -12.22 -5.11
C ASN A 26 -2.82 -10.84 -4.64
N LEU A 27 -3.37 -10.02 -5.55
CA LEU A 27 -3.87 -8.70 -5.22
C LEU A 27 -5.22 -8.81 -4.50
N ILE A 28 -5.35 -8.15 -3.36
CA ILE A 28 -6.54 -8.24 -2.51
C ILE A 28 -7.18 -6.88 -2.20
N GLY A 29 -6.54 -5.78 -2.59
CA GLY A 29 -7.08 -4.43 -2.38
C GLY A 29 -6.09 -3.33 -2.76
N LEU A 30 -6.44 -2.10 -2.43
CA LEU A 30 -5.63 -0.91 -2.61
C LEU A 30 -5.57 -0.11 -1.30
N CYS A 31 -4.45 0.54 -1.05
CA CYS A 31 -4.22 1.42 0.09
C CYS A 31 -3.90 2.84 -0.43
N PRO A 32 -4.61 3.89 0.01
CA PRO A 32 -4.37 5.24 -0.46
C PRO A 32 -3.12 5.87 0.21
N LEU A 33 -2.62 5.26 1.29
CA LEU A 33 -1.43 5.72 2.00
C LEU A 33 -0.17 5.52 1.13
N ALA A 34 0.60 6.59 0.94
CA ALA A 34 1.92 6.50 0.35
C ALA A 34 2.90 5.83 1.34
N ALA A 35 3.13 4.53 1.14
CA ALA A 35 4.06 3.73 1.96
C ALA A 35 5.54 4.17 1.81
N PHE A 36 5.88 4.89 0.74
CA PHE A 36 7.20 5.47 0.52
C PHE A 36 7.13 6.72 -0.36
N ASP A 37 7.86 7.77 0.02
CA ASP A 37 8.16 8.95 -0.80
C ASP A 37 9.57 9.46 -0.46
N ALA A 38 10.50 9.35 -1.41
CA ALA A 38 11.90 9.77 -1.23
C ALA A 38 12.08 11.27 -0.97
N ARG A 39 11.04 12.09 -1.18
CA ARG A 39 11.07 13.54 -0.95
C ARG A 39 10.62 13.92 0.47
N ARG A 40 10.14 12.95 1.27
CA ARG A 40 9.70 13.15 2.66
C ARG A 40 10.78 12.73 3.64
N ASP A 41 10.79 13.34 4.82
CA ASP A 41 11.59 12.92 5.97
C ASP A 41 10.67 12.68 7.18
N PRO A 42 10.49 11.43 7.65
CA PRO A 42 11.07 10.21 7.10
C PRO A 42 10.42 9.80 5.75
N PRO A 43 11.12 9.06 4.88
CA PRO A 43 10.60 8.68 3.57
C PRO A 43 9.52 7.58 3.64
N SER A 44 9.40 6.90 4.78
CA SER A 44 8.40 5.88 5.08
C SER A 44 7.68 6.23 6.39
N PRO A 45 6.37 6.02 6.48
CA PRO A 45 5.64 6.14 7.74
C PRO A 45 5.88 4.94 8.69
N PHE A 46 6.59 3.90 8.22
CA PHE A 46 6.87 2.68 8.97
C PHE A 46 8.36 2.51 9.27
N SER A 47 8.66 1.94 10.43
CA SER A 47 9.97 1.45 10.86
C SER A 47 9.97 -0.08 11.01
N VAL A 48 11.16 -0.69 10.96
CA VAL A 48 11.32 -2.13 11.24
C VAL A 48 10.86 -2.42 12.67
N GLY A 49 9.98 -3.41 12.82
CA GLY A 49 9.39 -3.80 14.10
C GLY A 49 7.98 -3.24 14.35
N ASP A 50 7.51 -2.29 13.52
CA ASP A 50 6.16 -1.75 13.63
C ASP A 50 5.10 -2.82 13.39
N ARG A 51 3.96 -2.66 14.09
CA ARG A 51 2.76 -3.47 13.86
C ARG A 51 1.78 -2.70 12.99
N VAL A 52 1.33 -3.33 11.90
CA VAL A 52 0.39 -2.74 10.95
C VAL A 52 -0.97 -3.42 11.05
N ARG A 53 -2.05 -2.65 10.96
CA ARG A 53 -3.43 -3.12 10.82
C ARG A 53 -4.08 -2.42 9.63
N PHE A 54 -4.68 -3.19 8.74
CA PHE A 54 -5.51 -2.65 7.67
C PHE A 54 -6.92 -2.34 8.21
N ASN A 55 -7.45 -1.17 7.87
CA ASN A 55 -8.84 -0.80 8.13
C ASN A 55 -9.58 -0.71 6.79
N PRO A 56 -10.66 -1.47 6.57
CA PRO A 56 -11.45 -1.34 5.34
C PRO A 56 -12.10 0.05 5.30
N ILE A 57 -12.06 0.66 4.12
CA ILE A 57 -12.67 1.97 3.85
C ILE A 57 -13.56 1.87 2.62
N SER A 58 -14.48 2.83 2.48
CA SER A 58 -15.31 2.92 1.29
C SER A 58 -14.50 3.36 0.06
N ARG A 59 -15.04 3.12 -1.14
CA ARG A 59 -14.44 3.61 -2.38
C ARG A 59 -14.34 5.13 -2.42
N ASP A 60 -15.35 5.83 -1.93
CA ASP A 60 -15.39 7.30 -1.95
C ASP A 60 -14.35 7.88 -0.98
N GLU A 61 -14.18 7.27 0.19
CA GLU A 61 -13.12 7.61 1.13
C GLU A 61 -11.73 7.34 0.53
N PHE A 62 -11.54 6.21 -0.15
CA PHE A 62 -10.29 5.89 -0.85
C PHE A 62 -9.90 6.98 -1.86
N LEU A 63 -10.87 7.41 -2.69
CA LEU A 63 -10.65 8.47 -3.68
C LEU A 63 -10.40 9.83 -3.01
N THR A 64 -11.11 10.13 -1.92
CA THR A 64 -10.95 11.36 -1.14
C THR A 64 -9.55 11.46 -0.50
N LEU A 65 -8.99 10.33 -0.07
CA LEU A 65 -7.63 10.22 0.46
C LEU A 65 -6.54 10.24 -0.64
N GLY A 66 -6.92 10.41 -1.91
CA GLY A 66 -6.00 10.51 -3.04
C GLY A 66 -5.59 9.17 -3.66
N GLY A 67 -6.30 8.09 -3.31
CA GLY A 67 -6.14 6.79 -3.96
C GLY A 67 -6.50 6.82 -5.45
N GLN A 68 -5.85 5.97 -6.24
CA GLN A 68 -6.07 5.83 -7.69
C GLN A 68 -6.55 4.41 -8.01
N LEU A 69 -7.55 4.30 -8.89
CA LEU A 69 -8.15 3.03 -9.35
C LEU A 69 -7.59 2.61 -10.71
#